data_AF-A0A1G7VRR1-F1
#
_entry.id   AF-A0A1G7VRR1-F1
#
_cell.length_a   1.000
_cell.length_b   1.000
_cell.length_c   1.000
_cell.angle_alpha   90.00
_cell.angle_beta   90.00
_cell.angle_gamma   90.00
#
_symmetry.space_group_name_H-M   'P 1'
#
loop_
_entity.id
_entity.type
_entity.pdbx_description
1 polymer ?
#
loop_
_entity_poly.entity_id
_entity_poly.type
_entity_poly.pdbx_seq_one_letter_code
_entity_poly.pdbx_strand_id
1 'polypeptide(L)'
;MKAIKDVNPAQAYIEGMLWAAYGVKIISGSVAEWQIDKVRECAQKLKEAEIDHSSLSQAEKEYQKRQWKQWLDSTTQGFKDKLKEEGRLK
;
A
#
# COMPACT_ATOMS: atom_id res chain seq x y z
N MET A 1 -3.53 -23.10 -1.43
CA MET A 1 -3.54 -21.67 -1.06
C MET A 1 -3.74 -21.61 0.46
N LYS A 2 -2.81 -21.07 1.25
CA LYS A 2 -2.90 -21.05 2.73
C LYS A 2 -3.97 -20.05 3.17
N ALA A 3 -4.72 -20.35 4.24
CA ALA A 3 -5.67 -19.38 4.79
C ALA A 3 -4.90 -18.25 5.50
N ILE A 4 -5.47 -17.05 5.60
CA ILE A 4 -4.84 -15.88 6.25
C ILE A 4 -4.37 -16.17 7.69
N LYS A 5 -5.08 -17.07 8.40
CA LYS A 5 -4.72 -17.56 9.72
C LYS A 5 -3.44 -18.41 9.77
N ASP A 6 -3.00 -18.94 8.63
CA ASP A 6 -1.81 -19.80 8.47
C ASP A 6 -0.60 -19.02 7.94
N VAL A 7 -0.75 -17.70 7.74
CA VAL A 7 0.32 -16.81 7.26
C VAL A 7 0.86 -16.04 8.44
N ASN A 8 2.17 -16.17 8.70
CA ASN A 8 2.83 -15.37 9.72
C ASN A 8 2.70 -13.88 9.33
N PRO A 9 2.05 -13.04 10.15
CA PRO A 9 1.81 -11.63 9.82
C PRO A 9 3.10 -10.85 9.55
N ALA A 10 4.18 -11.18 10.26
CA ALA A 10 5.49 -10.56 10.02
C ALA A 10 6.08 -10.97 8.67
N GLN A 11 5.86 -12.22 8.24
CA GLN A 11 6.31 -12.70 6.93
C GLN A 11 5.53 -12.03 5.79
N ALA A 12 4.21 -11.92 5.91
CA ALA A 12 3.38 -11.21 4.91
C ALA A 12 3.78 -9.73 4.79
N TYR A 13 4.10 -9.09 5.92
CA TYR A 13 4.58 -7.71 5.97
C TYR A 13 5.93 -7.55 5.24
N ILE A 14 6.91 -8.41 5.54
CA ILE A 14 8.23 -8.39 4.89
C ILE A 14 8.10 -8.72 3.40
N GLU A 15 7.28 -9.70 3.01
CA GLU A 15 7.01 -10.05 1.61
C GLU A 15 6.36 -8.89 0.86
N GLY A 16 5.39 -8.19 1.46
CA GLY A 16 4.79 -6.98 0.89
C GLY A 16 5.79 -5.84 0.70
N MET A 17 6.67 -5.60 1.69
CA MET A 17 7.76 -4.63 1.55
C MET A 17 8.75 -5.03 0.46
N LEU A 18 9.07 -6.33 0.34
CA LEU A 18 9.95 -6.85 -0.69
C LEU A 18 9.35 -6.65 -2.08
N TRP A 19 8.06 -6.96 -2.27
CA TRP A 19 7.35 -6.75 -3.54
C TRP A 19 7.22 -5.27 -3.92
N ALA A 20 7.00 -4.39 -2.94
CA ALA A 20 7.01 -2.96 -3.17
C ALA A 20 8.42 -2.47 -3.60
N ALA A 21 9.46 -2.88 -2.88
CA ALA A 21 10.85 -2.57 -3.22
C ALA A 21 11.29 -3.17 -4.57
N TYR A 22 10.79 -4.37 -4.90
CA TYR A 22 11.01 -5.05 -6.17
C TYR A 22 10.28 -4.33 -7.31
N GLY A 23 9.06 -3.83 -7.08
CA GLY A 23 8.33 -2.98 -8.02
C GLY A 23 9.06 -1.67 -8.33
N VAL A 24 9.69 -1.03 -7.32
CA VAL A 24 10.53 0.16 -7.52
C VAL A 24 11.77 -0.13 -8.37
N LYS A 25 12.40 -1.30 -8.20
CA LYS A 25 13.60 -1.71 -8.96
C LYS A 25 13.30 -2.31 -10.34
N ILE A 26 12.12 -2.87 -10.59
CA ILE A 26 11.79 -3.57 -11.85
C ILE A 26 11.19 -2.65 -12.90
N ILE A 27 10.41 -1.63 -12.52
CA ILE A 27 9.66 -0.86 -13.51
C ILE A 27 10.57 0.21 -14.12
N SER A 28 11.43 -0.18 -15.06
CA SER A 28 12.28 0.70 -15.88
C SER A 28 11.49 1.62 -16.85
N GLY A 29 10.21 1.88 -16.57
CA GLY A 29 9.31 2.70 -17.37
C GLY A 29 8.99 4.03 -16.70
N SER A 30 8.71 5.05 -17.50
CA SER A 30 8.00 6.23 -17.02
C SER A 30 6.59 5.83 -16.60
N VAL A 31 6.10 6.36 -15.49
CA VAL A 31 4.73 6.13 -14.99
C VAL A 31 3.98 7.46 -15.01
N ALA A 32 2.67 7.43 -15.27
CA ALA A 32 1.84 8.61 -15.17
C ALA A 32 1.26 8.74 -13.75
N GLU A 33 1.11 9.96 -13.26
CA GLU A 33 0.66 10.22 -11.88
C GLU A 33 -0.68 9.56 -11.55
N TRP A 34 -1.63 9.56 -12.50
CA TRP A 34 -2.94 8.92 -12.32
C TRP A 34 -2.87 7.41 -12.09
N GLN A 35 -1.84 6.72 -12.61
CA GLN A 35 -1.66 5.29 -12.39
C GLN A 35 -1.25 5.01 -10.95
N ILE A 36 -0.37 5.86 -10.40
CA ILE A 36 0.03 5.81 -8.99
C ILE A 36 -1.18 6.06 -8.09
N ASP A 37 -2.01 7.05 -8.43
CA ASP A 37 -3.23 7.36 -7.67
C ASP A 37 -4.24 6.22 -7.70
N LYS A 38 -4.40 5.53 -8.84
CA LYS A 38 -5.29 4.36 -8.93
C LYS A 38 -4.81 3.20 -8.08
N VAL A 39 -3.51 2.94 -8.03
CA VAL A 39 -2.94 1.90 -7.17
C VAL A 39 -3.17 2.26 -5.69
N ARG A 40 -2.96 3.52 -5.30
CA ARG A 40 -3.26 4.01 -3.94
C ARG A 40 -4.73 3.79 -3.58
N GLU A 41 -5.67 4.17 -4.46
CA GLU A 41 -7.10 3.98 -4.24
C GLU A 41 -7.47 2.51 -4.04
N CYS A 42 -6.92 1.61 -4.86
CA CYS A 42 -7.15 0.17 -4.73
C CYS A 42 -6.61 -0.39 -3.42
N ALA A 43 -5.39 0.02 -3.03
CA ALA A 43 -4.77 -0.38 -1.77
C ALA A 43 -5.56 0.13 -0.54
N GLN A 44 -6.09 1.34 -0.61
CA GLN A 44 -6.95 1.88 0.44
C GLN A 44 -8.25 1.07 0.57
N LYS A 45 -8.96 0.83 -0.53
CA LYS A 45 -10.21 0.07 -0.53
C LYS A 45 -10.04 -1.35 -0.03
N LEU A 46 -8.98 -2.03 -0.47
CA LEU A 46 -8.70 -3.40 -0.04
C LEU A 46 -8.49 -3.45 1.47
N LYS A 47 -7.67 -2.54 2.02
CA LYS A 47 -7.39 -2.54 3.45
C LYS A 47 -8.59 -2.12 4.29
N GLU A 48 -9.37 -1.14 3.84
CA GLU A 48 -10.60 -0.75 4.51
C GLU A 48 -11.58 -1.92 4.57
N ALA A 49 -11.72 -2.68 3.49
CA ALA A 49 -12.54 -3.90 3.46
C ALA A 49 -12.02 -4.98 4.42
N GLU A 50 -10.70 -5.21 4.49
CA GLU A 50 -10.10 -6.12 5.48
C GLU A 50 -10.43 -5.69 6.93
N ILE A 51 -10.28 -4.40 7.22
CA ILE A 51 -10.58 -3.84 8.55
C ILE A 51 -12.07 -4.00 8.88
N ASP A 52 -12.96 -3.78 7.91
CA ASP A 52 -14.40 -3.89 8.12
C ASP A 52 -14.84 -5.32 8.46
N HIS A 53 -14.21 -6.32 7.85
CA HIS A 53 -14.48 -7.74 8.13
C HIS A 53 -13.71 -8.28 9.35
N SER A 54 -12.90 -7.46 10.02
CA SER A 54 -12.18 -7.87 11.24
C SER A 54 -13.08 -7.91 12.48
N SER A 55 -12.62 -8.61 13.52
CA SER A 55 -13.28 -8.69 14.83
C SER A 55 -13.01 -7.50 15.76
N LEU A 56 -12.39 -6.43 15.25
CA LEU A 56 -12.09 -5.21 16.01
C LEU A 56 -13.37 -4.47 16.41
N SER A 57 -13.29 -3.67 17.48
CA SER A 57 -14.35 -2.72 17.81
C SER A 57 -14.44 -1.62 16.73
N GLN A 58 -15.59 -0.96 16.65
CA GLN A 58 -15.81 0.12 15.70
C GLN A 58 -14.76 1.25 15.84
N ALA A 59 -14.41 1.61 17.08
CA ALA A 59 -13.41 2.63 17.35
C ALA A 59 -12.00 2.23 16.87
N GLU A 60 -11.62 0.95 17.06
CA GLU A 60 -10.35 0.42 16.57
C GLU A 60 -10.31 0.34 15.05
N LYS A 61 -11.41 -0.05 14.40
CA LYS A 61 -11.53 -0.05 12.93
C LYS A 61 -11.30 1.35 12.37
N GLU A 62 -11.99 2.34 12.91
CA GLU A 62 -11.84 3.73 12.48
C GLU A 62 -10.43 4.27 12.73
N TYR A 63 -9.82 3.92 13.87
CA TYR A 63 -8.44 4.27 14.15
C TYR A 63 -7.48 3.67 13.11
N GLN A 64 -7.60 2.36 12.83
CA GLN A 64 -6.75 1.69 11.85
C GLN A 64 -6.94 2.24 10.43
N LYS A 65 -8.17 2.54 10.01
CA LYS A 65 -8.45 3.17 8.71
C LYS A 65 -7.75 4.53 8.58
N ARG A 66 -7.79 5.35 9.65
CA ARG A 66 -7.08 6.64 9.66
C ARG A 66 -5.57 6.48 9.56
N GLN A 67 -5.00 5.56 10.34
CA GLN A 67 -3.55 5.28 10.30
C GLN A 67 -3.11 4.77 8.92
N TRP A 68 -3.88 3.85 8.34
CA TRP A 68 -3.59 3.31 7.01
C TRP A 68 -3.65 4.39 5.93
N LYS A 69 -4.67 5.25 5.97
CA LYS A 69 -4.79 6.37 5.04
C LYS A 69 -3.58 7.32 5.13
N GLN A 70 -3.18 7.72 6.34
CA GLN A 70 -2.01 8.57 6.55
C GLN A 70 -0.71 7.93 6.04
N TRP A 71 -0.55 6.62 6.26
CA TRP A 71 0.62 5.89 5.77
C TRP A 71 0.63 5.79 4.24
N LEU A 72 -0.50 5.49 3.62
CA LEU A 72 -0.63 5.47 2.15
C LEU A 72 -0.35 6.83 1.54
N ASP A 73 -0.86 7.91 2.14
CA ASP A 73 -0.66 9.28 1.66
C ASP A 73 0.82 9.67 1.68
N SER A 74 1.49 9.45 2.82
CA SER A 74 2.92 9.77 2.96
C SER A 74 3.81 8.92 2.05
N THR A 75 3.55 7.61 1.97
CA THR A 75 4.34 6.69 1.14
C THR A 75 4.12 6.96 -0.36
N THR A 76 2.88 7.21 -0.78
CA THR A 76 2.57 7.53 -2.18
C THR A 76 3.24 8.83 -2.60
N GLN A 77 3.20 9.85 -1.74
CA GLN A 77 3.86 11.13 -2.02
C GLN A 77 5.37 10.95 -2.15
N GLY A 78 6.02 10.27 -1.19
CA GLY A 78 7.46 10.01 -1.27
C GLY A 78 7.86 9.21 -2.52
N PHE A 79 7.01 8.29 -2.96
CA PHE A 79 7.21 7.57 -4.21
C PHE A 79 7.10 8.47 -5.44
N LYS A 80 6.08 9.34 -5.49
CA LYS A 80 5.92 10.32 -6.57
C LYS A 80 7.12 11.26 -6.63
N ASP A 81 7.57 11.77 -5.48
CA ASP A 81 8.72 12.68 -5.39
C ASP A 81 9.98 12.02 -5.92
N LYS A 82 10.24 10.76 -5.53
CA LYS A 82 11.39 10.01 -6.01
C LYS A 82 11.37 9.78 -7.52
N LEU A 83 10.21 9.47 -8.08
CA LEU A 83 10.06 9.31 -9.53
C LEU A 83 10.20 10.64 -10.29
N LYS A 84 9.80 11.77 -9.70
CA LYS A 84 10.05 13.10 -10.27
C LYS A 84 11.54 13.41 -10.29
N GLU A 85 12.26 13.16 -9.20
CA GLU A 85 13.72 13.34 -9.13
C GLU A 85 14.46 12.54 -10.21
N GLU A 86 13.98 11.34 -10.52
CA GLU A 86 14.60 10.46 -11.51
C GLU A 86 14.11 10.73 -12.96
N GLY A 87 13.25 11.73 -13.19
CA GLY A 87 12.69 12.04 -14.51
C GLY A 87 11.75 10.96 -15.05
N ARG A 88 11.19 10.14 -14.16
CA ARG A 88 10.35 8.96 -14.46
C ARG A 88 8.86 9.19 -14.21
N LEU A 89 8.49 10.27 -13.53
CA LEU A 89 7.11 10.73 -13.43
C LEU A 89 6.89 11.90 -14.41
N LYS A 90 5.94 11.74 -15.33
CA LYS A 90 5.53 12.77 -16.30
C LYS A 90 4.16 13.33 -15.96
#